data_AF-A0A2V8L331-F1
#
_entry.id   AF-A0A2V8L331-F1
#
_cell.length_a   1.000
_cell.length_b   1.000
_cell.length_c   1.000
_cell.angle_alpha   90.00
_cell.angle_beta   90.00
_cell.angle_gamma   90.00
#
_symmetry.space_group_name_H-M   'P 1'
#
loop_
_entity.id
_entity.type
_entity.pdbx_description
1 polymer ?
#
loop_
_entity_poly.entity_id
_entity_poly.type
_entity_poly.pdbx_seq_one_letter_code
_entity_poly.pdbx_strand_id
1 'polypeptide(L)'
;LKRMPGDDMRFLTTALLLQKETGGNLVQILETVGRVMRERARIRGQVRIYTAQARVSGWIVAVIPFLMYGLISFMNPQYEKLLFDDSIGRTVFYFGAVMWIIGIFLIKRIVSIKI
;
A
#
# COMPACT_ATOMS: atom_id res chain seq x y z
N LEU A 1 4.72 -50.73 -51.84
CA LEU A 1 4.01 -50.33 -50.60
C LEU A 1 4.97 -50.42 -49.42
N LYS A 2 5.77 -49.37 -49.18
CA LYS A 2 6.72 -49.31 -48.06
C LYS A 2 5.95 -48.81 -46.84
N ARG A 3 5.67 -49.71 -45.90
CA ARG A 3 4.96 -49.40 -44.65
C ARG A 3 5.79 -48.36 -43.88
N MET A 4 5.20 -47.20 -43.61
CA MET A 4 5.81 -46.18 -42.75
C MET A 4 6.03 -46.76 -41.35
N PRO A 5 7.14 -46.43 -40.66
CA PRO A 5 7.41 -46.89 -39.31
C PRO A 5 6.31 -46.38 -38.37
N GLY A 6 5.76 -47.27 -37.53
CA GLY A 6 4.68 -46.93 -36.60
C GLY A 6 5.06 -45.89 -35.56
N ASP A 7 6.34 -45.58 -35.38
CA ASP A 7 6.84 -44.60 -34.42
C ASP A 7 6.70 -43.16 -34.93
N ASP A 8 6.93 -42.89 -36.22
CA ASP A 8 6.78 -41.54 -36.78
C ASP A 8 5.33 -41.06 -36.72
N MET A 9 4.37 -41.98 -36.96
CA MET A 9 2.94 -41.70 -36.84
C MET A 9 2.52 -41.50 -35.38
N ARG A 10 3.11 -42.22 -34.42
CA ARG A 10 2.87 -41.97 -32.99
C ARG A 10 3.44 -40.63 -32.56
N PHE A 11 4.63 -40.27 -33.04
CA PHE A 11 5.26 -38.98 -32.75
C PHE A 11 4.45 -37.81 -33.32
N LEU A 12 3.97 -37.92 -34.56
CA LEU A 12 3.06 -36.93 -35.17
C LEU A 12 1.74 -36.83 -34.41
N THR A 13 1.18 -37.95 -33.96
CA THR A 13 -0.07 -37.97 -33.19
C THR A 13 0.12 -37.37 -31.80
N THR A 14 1.23 -37.67 -31.12
CA THR A 14 1.58 -37.06 -29.82
C THR A 14 1.91 -35.58 -29.96
N ALA A 15 2.60 -35.16 -31.02
CA ALA A 15 2.86 -33.75 -31.31
C ALA A 15 1.55 -32.99 -31.64
N LEU A 16 0.63 -33.59 -32.40
CA LEU A 16 -0.70 -33.05 -32.66
C LEU A 16 -1.58 -33.01 -31.40
N LEU A 17 -1.51 -34.03 -30.55
CA LEU A 17 -2.21 -34.07 -29.25
C LEU A 17 -1.64 -33.02 -28.28
N LEU A 18 -0.32 -32.86 -28.22
CA LEU A 18 0.37 -31.82 -27.44
C LEU A 18 0.05 -30.42 -27.97
N GLN A 19 -0.02 -30.26 -29.29
CA GLN A 19 -0.44 -29.03 -29.96
C GLN A 19 -1.94 -28.74 -29.71
N LYS A 20 -2.75 -29.78 -29.49
CA LYS A 20 -4.15 -29.65 -29.06
C LYS A 20 -4.30 -29.32 -27.58
N GLU A 21 -3.45 -29.84 -26.71
CA GLU A 21 -3.39 -29.46 -25.28
C GLU A 21 -2.94 -28.00 -25.11
N THR A 22 -1.99 -27.53 -25.94
CA THR A 22 -1.57 -26.12 -25.98
C THR A 22 -2.57 -25.20 -26.69
N GLY A 23 -3.38 -25.70 -27.63
CA GLY A 23 -4.36 -24.89 -28.36
C GLY A 23 -5.57 -24.40 -27.55
N GLY A 24 -5.94 -25.09 -26.47
CA GLY A 24 -7.06 -24.69 -25.59
C GLY A 24 -6.62 -24.19 -24.22
N ASN A 25 -5.69 -24.89 -23.58
CA ASN A 25 -5.28 -24.59 -22.20
C ASN A 25 -4.28 -23.43 -22.14
N LEU A 26 -3.37 -23.30 -23.13
CA LEU A 26 -2.38 -22.22 -23.12
C LEU A 26 -3.01 -20.84 -23.38
N VAL A 27 -4.00 -20.78 -24.27
CA VAL A 27 -4.80 -19.56 -24.51
C VAL A 27 -5.53 -19.15 -23.23
N GLN A 28 -6.17 -20.10 -22.56
CA GLN A 28 -6.89 -19.86 -21.30
C GLN A 28 -5.95 -19.46 -20.15
N ILE A 29 -4.77 -20.08 -20.05
CA ILE A 29 -3.73 -19.71 -19.08
C ILE A 29 -3.18 -18.31 -19.38
N LEU A 30 -2.87 -17.98 -20.64
CA LEU A 30 -2.38 -16.66 -21.06
C LEU A 30 -3.43 -15.57 -20.80
N GLU A 31 -4.70 -15.84 -21.06
CA GLU A 31 -5.81 -14.94 -20.73
C GLU A 31 -5.93 -14.72 -19.22
N THR A 32 -5.77 -15.78 -18.43
CA THR A 32 -5.81 -15.73 -16.96
C THR A 32 -4.63 -14.93 -16.42
N VAL A 33 -3.41 -15.20 -16.88
CA VAL A 33 -2.21 -14.45 -16.49
C VAL A 33 -2.34 -12.98 -16.91
N GLY A 34 -2.82 -12.70 -18.13
CA GLY A 34 -3.08 -11.35 -18.61
C GLY A 34 -4.11 -10.61 -17.76
N ARG A 35 -5.17 -11.30 -17.31
CA ARG A 35 -6.16 -10.76 -16.37
C ARG A 35 -5.53 -10.43 -15.02
N VAL A 36 -4.80 -11.38 -14.44
CA VAL A 36 -4.10 -11.20 -13.15
C VAL A 36 -3.07 -10.07 -13.23
N MET A 37 -2.35 -9.93 -14.34
CA MET A 37 -1.39 -8.83 -14.54
C MET A 37 -2.08 -7.47 -14.56
N ARG A 38 -3.18 -7.34 -15.31
CA ARG A 38 -3.98 -6.10 -15.35
C ARG A 38 -4.59 -5.79 -13.98
N GLU A 39 -5.05 -6.80 -13.26
CA GLU A 39 -5.63 -6.65 -11.93
C GLU A 39 -4.56 -6.22 -10.91
N ARG A 40 -3.36 -6.81 -10.93
CA ARG A 40 -2.22 -6.35 -10.13
C ARG A 40 -1.79 -4.93 -10.47
N ALA A 41 -1.84 -4.53 -11.74
CA ALA A 41 -1.54 -3.16 -12.14
C ALA A 41 -2.60 -2.17 -11.59
N ARG A 42 -3.88 -2.55 -11.67
CA ARG A 42 -4.99 -1.79 -11.07
C ARG A 42 -4.84 -1.64 -9.55
N ILE A 43 -4.56 -2.74 -8.84
CA ILE A 43 -4.35 -2.73 -7.39
C ILE A 43 -3.16 -1.84 -7.02
N ARG A 44 -2.02 -1.95 -7.73
CA ARG A 44 -0.86 -1.07 -7.51
C ARG A 44 -1.20 0.41 -7.74
N GLY A 45 -2.00 0.70 -8.77
CA GLY A 45 -2.52 2.05 -9.02
C GLY A 45 -3.40 2.56 -7.87
N GLN A 46 -4.33 1.74 -7.38
CA GLN A 46 -5.20 2.07 -6.25
C GLN A 46 -4.40 2.29 -4.97
N VAL A 47 -3.48 1.38 -4.63
CA VAL A 47 -2.60 1.52 -3.46
C VAL A 47 -1.83 2.84 -3.53
N ARG A 48 -1.25 3.20 -4.68
CA ARG A 48 -0.55 4.47 -4.85
C ARG A 48 -1.43 5.68 -4.55
N ILE A 49 -2.70 5.67 -4.99
CA ILE A 49 -3.67 6.75 -4.72
C ILE A 49 -4.01 6.80 -3.22
N TYR A 50 -4.37 5.67 -2.63
CA TYR A 50 -4.71 5.61 -1.20
C TYR A 50 -3.54 6.02 -0.31
N THR A 51 -2.31 5.60 -0.64
CA THR A 51 -1.10 6.01 0.07
C THR A 51 -0.83 7.51 -0.08
N ALA A 52 -1.12 8.12 -1.24
CA ALA A 52 -1.00 9.56 -1.43
C ALA A 52 -2.00 10.33 -0.56
N GLN A 53 -3.27 9.90 -0.52
CA GLN A 53 -4.29 10.49 0.34
C GLN A 53 -3.93 10.34 1.83
N ALA A 54 -3.49 9.16 2.25
CA ALA A 54 -3.06 8.90 3.62
C ALA A 54 -1.86 9.78 4.03
N ARG A 55 -0.94 10.06 3.11
CA ARG A 55 0.19 10.98 3.36
C ARG A 55 -0.29 12.41 3.60
N VAL A 56 -1.20 12.92 2.78
CA VAL A 56 -1.75 14.28 2.94
C VAL A 56 -2.52 14.37 4.25
N SER A 57 -3.39 13.39 4.54
CA SER A 57 -4.14 13.32 5.80
C SER A 57 -3.19 13.29 7.02
N GLY A 58 -2.13 12.49 6.95
CA GLY A 58 -1.10 12.44 7.99
C GLY A 58 -0.40 13.78 8.22
N TRP A 59 -0.09 14.53 7.16
CA TRP A 59 0.47 15.88 7.27
C TRP A 59 -0.50 16.87 7.92
N ILE A 60 -1.79 16.80 7.60
CA ILE A 60 -2.81 17.66 8.23
C ILE A 60 -2.82 17.40 9.74
N VAL A 61 -2.90 16.14 10.16
CA VAL A 61 -2.90 15.76 11.59
C VAL A 61 -1.62 16.17 12.30
N ALA A 62 -0.47 16.14 11.60
CA ALA A 62 0.80 16.61 12.14
C ALA A 62 0.82 18.14 12.34
N VAL A 63 0.16 18.93 11.49
CA VAL A 63 0.21 20.40 11.63
C VAL A 63 -0.75 20.92 12.70
N ILE A 64 -1.87 20.23 12.95
CA ILE A 64 -2.93 20.68 13.86
C ILE A 64 -2.44 21.11 15.24
N PRO A 65 -1.60 20.33 15.97
CA PRO A 65 -1.21 20.71 17.33
C PRO A 65 -0.38 21.98 17.38
N PHE A 66 0.48 22.23 16.39
CA PHE A 66 1.24 23.48 16.31
C PHE A 66 0.32 24.67 16.06
N LEU A 67 -0.67 24.48 15.19
CA LEU A 67 -1.62 25.53 14.84
C LEU A 67 -2.54 25.85 16.04
N MET A 68 -3.00 24.83 16.76
CA MET A 68 -3.75 24.99 18.01
C MET A 68 -2.92 25.62 19.11
N TYR A 69 -1.67 25.19 19.29
CA TYR A 69 -0.76 25.77 20.26
C TYR A 69 -0.55 27.27 20.01
N GLY A 70 -0.23 27.66 18.77
CA GLY A 70 -0.06 29.06 18.40
C GLY A 70 -1.34 29.90 18.55
N LEU A 71 -2.50 29.33 18.21
CA LEU A 71 -3.78 30.01 18.33
C LEU A 71 -4.17 30.25 19.80
N ILE A 72 -3.95 29.25 20.67
CA ILE A 72 -4.18 29.37 22.11
C ILE A 72 -3.19 30.36 22.73
N SER A 73 -1.92 30.33 22.32
CA SER A 73 -0.89 31.28 22.77
C SER A 73 -1.29 32.73 22.46
N PHE A 74 -1.80 32.99 21.26
CA PHE A 74 -2.22 34.33 20.84
C PHE A 74 -3.51 34.80 21.53
N MET A 75 -4.50 33.91 21.70
CA MET A 75 -5.80 34.27 22.28
C MET A 75 -5.79 34.29 23.81
N ASN A 76 -5.03 33.42 24.48
CA ASN A 76 -5.02 33.28 25.93
C ASN A 76 -3.62 32.94 26.48
N PRO A 77 -2.76 33.94 26.68
CA PRO A 77 -1.40 33.75 27.21
C PRO A 77 -1.36 33.21 28.65
N GLN A 78 -2.44 33.40 29.42
CA GLN A 78 -2.53 32.87 30.79
C GLN A 78 -2.71 31.35 30.81
N TYR A 79 -3.31 30.77 29.76
CA TYR A 79 -3.46 29.33 29.64
C TYR A 79 -2.11 28.63 29.44
N GLU A 80 -1.20 29.24 28.67
CA GLU A 80 0.17 28.72 28.52
C GLU A 80 0.95 28.76 29.83
N LYS A 81 0.81 29.85 30.60
CA LYS A 81 1.46 29.94 31.92
C LYS A 81 0.99 28.82 32.84
N LEU A 82 -0.31 28.53 32.90
CA LEU A 82 -0.81 27.41 33.69
C LEU A 82 -0.26 26.06 33.21
N LEU A 83 -0.12 25.88 31.89
CA LEU A 83 0.42 24.65 31.30
C LEU A 83 1.91 24.44 31.62
N PHE A 84 2.70 25.51 31.71
CA PHE A 84 4.14 25.44 31.97
C PHE A 84 4.51 25.58 33.45
N ASP A 85 3.81 26.40 34.23
CA ASP A 85 4.10 26.64 35.65
C ASP A 85 3.57 25.52 36.55
N ASP A 86 2.44 24.91 36.20
CA ASP A 86 1.92 23.79 36.97
C ASP A 86 2.63 22.47 36.61
N SER A 87 3.05 21.72 37.64
CA SER A 87 3.84 20.51 37.47
C SER A 87 3.03 19.38 36.80
N ILE A 88 1.70 19.39 36.98
CA ILE A 88 0.78 18.44 36.34
C ILE A 88 0.61 18.82 34.86
N GLY A 89 0.33 20.10 34.58
CA GLY A 89 0.19 20.63 33.21
C GLY A 89 1.40 20.28 32.33
N ARG A 90 2.61 20.48 32.86
CA ARG A 90 3.85 20.19 32.17
C ARG A 90 4.02 18.71 31.84
N THR A 91 3.68 17.83 32.78
CA THR A 91 3.81 16.37 32.61
C THR A 91 2.84 15.86 31.54
N VAL A 92 1.59 16.31 31.58
CA VAL A 92 0.57 15.92 30.59
C VAL A 92 0.93 16.43 29.20
N PHE A 93 1.46 17.66 29.09
CA PHE A 93 1.90 18.22 27.83
C PHE A 93 3.03 17.40 27.20
N TYR A 94 4.10 17.09 27.95
CA TYR A 94 5.20 16.28 27.43
C TYR A 94 4.75 14.86 27.08
N PHE A 95 3.90 14.24 27.90
CA PHE A 95 3.36 12.92 27.62
C PHE A 95 2.51 12.91 26.32
N GLY A 96 1.65 13.91 26.16
CA GLY A 96 0.85 14.10 24.95
C GLY A 96 1.71 14.34 23.71
N ALA A 97 2.76 15.16 23.83
CA ALA A 97 3.71 15.40 22.75
C ALA A 97 4.44 14.12 22.32
N VAL A 98 4.86 13.28 23.26
CA VAL A 98 5.49 11.98 22.97
C VAL A 98 4.50 11.05 22.25
N MET A 99 3.26 10.91 22.74
CA MET A 99 2.24 10.11 22.06
C MET A 99 1.96 10.61 20.64
N TRP A 100 1.92 11.92 20.45
CA TRP A 100 1.69 12.53 19.15
C TRP A 100 2.84 12.24 18.17
N ILE A 101 4.10 12.34 18.61
CA ILE A 101 5.28 11.96 17.81
C ILE A 101 5.21 10.47 17.41
N ILE A 102 4.84 9.60 18.35
CA ILE A 102 4.64 8.16 18.07
C ILE A 102 3.56 7.96 17.00
N GLY A 103 2.44 8.70 17.09
CA GLY A 103 1.38 8.68 16.09
C GLY A 103 1.89 9.03 14.69
N ILE A 104 2.67 10.11 14.55
CA ILE A 104 3.28 10.49 13.26
C ILE A 104 4.23 9.41 12.75
N PHE A 105 5.05 8.84 13.64
CA PHE A 105 5.98 7.79 13.27
C PHE A 105 5.25 6.55 12.72
N LEU A 106 4.15 6.15 13.36
CA LEU A 106 3.29 5.05 12.90
C LEU A 106 2.66 5.36 11.53
N ILE A 107 2.13 6.57 11.34
CA ILE A 107 1.56 6.99 10.04
C ILE A 107 2.63 6.93 8.96
N LYS A 108 3.84 7.45 9.21
CA LYS A 108 4.97 7.36 8.27
C LYS A 108 5.31 5.90 7.94
N ARG A 109 5.31 5.01 8.93
CA ARG A 109 5.62 3.59 8.73
C ARG A 109 4.57 2.88 7.86
N ILE A 110 3.28 3.19 8.06
CA ILE A 110 2.16 2.63 7.26
C ILE A 110 2.22 3.16 5.81
N VAL A 111 2.48 4.45 5.63
CA VAL A 111 2.55 5.09 4.31
C VAL A 111 3.82 4.70 3.54
N SER A 112 4.89 4.30 4.24
CA SER A 112 6.16 3.87 3.67
C SER A 112 6.16 2.42 3.15
N ILE A 113 5.01 1.73 3.11
CA ILE A 113 4.95 0.38 2.53
C ILE A 113 5.40 0.48 1.06
N LYS A 114 6.61 0.00 0.85
CA LYS A 114 7.30 -0.08 -0.44
C LYS A 114 6.56 -1.13 -1.25
N ILE A 115 5.97 -0.71 -2.37
CA ILE A 115 5.49 -1.62 -3.42
C ILE A 115 6.69 -2.38 -3.98
#